data_AF-A0A9N7BM43-F1
#
_entry.id   AF-A0A9N7BM43-F1
#
_cell.length_a   1.000
_cell.length_b   1.000
_cell.length_c   1.000
_cell.angle_alpha   90.00
_cell.angle_beta   90.00
_cell.angle_gamma   90.00
#
_symmetry.space_group_name_H-M   'P 1'
#
loop_
_entity.id
_entity.type
_entity.pdbx_description
1 polymer ?
#
loop_
_entity_poly.entity_id
_entity_poly.type
_entity_poly.pdbx_seq_one_letter_code
_entity_poly.pdbx_strand_id
1 'polypeptide(L)'
;MRNKENISNIILDAEENALLESCENDEWPRIKNFEQEKYIAQVAAANYLKKDTRINIRISSSDLMRIKQKAAYEGLPYQTLISSILHKYSAGHG
;
A
#
# COMPACT_ATOMS: atom_id res chain seq x y z
N MET A 1 17.27 11.27 -8.70
CA MET A 1 16.50 12.21 -7.86
C MET A 1 15.02 11.99 -8.19
N ARG A 2 14.22 11.47 -7.25
CA ARG A 2 12.82 11.10 -7.50
C ARG A 2 11.97 12.37 -7.35
N ASN A 3 11.27 12.78 -8.41
CA ASN A 3 10.41 13.95 -8.42
C ASN A 3 9.44 13.89 -7.23
N LYS A 4 9.43 14.94 -6.41
CA LYS A 4 8.36 15.19 -5.46
C LYS A 4 7.14 15.56 -6.29
N GLU A 5 6.30 14.59 -6.58
CA GLU A 5 4.92 14.82 -7.04
C GLU A 5 4.27 15.85 -6.10
N ASN A 6 3.59 16.82 -6.68
CA ASN A 6 3.06 17.99 -6.00
C ASN A 6 1.89 17.58 -5.10
N ILE A 7 2.16 17.33 -3.81
CA ILE A 7 1.19 16.87 -2.78
C ILE A 7 0.12 17.95 -2.47
N SER A 8 0.18 19.11 -3.13
CA SER A 8 -0.67 20.27 -2.85
C SER A 8 -2.09 20.22 -3.44
N ASN A 9 -2.45 19.15 -4.17
CA ASN A 9 -3.75 19.07 -4.86
C ASN A 9 -4.44 17.71 -4.67
N ILE A 10 -4.50 17.25 -3.42
CA ILE A 10 -5.28 16.05 -3.04
C ILE A 10 -6.74 16.49 -2.91
N ILE A 11 -7.61 15.96 -3.78
CA ILE A 11 -9.06 16.11 -3.65
C ILE A 11 -9.52 15.08 -2.65
N LEU A 12 -9.86 15.54 -1.45
CA LEU A 12 -10.37 14.70 -0.38
C LEU A 12 -11.88 14.53 -0.54
N ASP A 13 -12.38 13.31 -0.33
CA ASP A 13 -13.81 13.08 -0.29
C ASP A 13 -14.43 13.62 1.03
N ALA A 14 -15.76 13.53 1.15
CA ALA A 14 -16.47 14.08 2.30
C ALA A 14 -16.11 13.35 3.62
N GLU A 15 -15.77 12.06 3.56
CA GLU A 15 -15.38 11.28 4.74
C GLU A 15 -13.96 11.64 5.17
N GLU A 16 -13.04 11.75 4.22
CA GLU A 16 -11.65 12.14 4.46
C GLU A 16 -11.54 13.56 5.05
N ASN A 17 -12.34 14.51 4.55
CA ASN A 17 -12.40 15.86 5.12
C ASN A 17 -12.96 15.87 6.56
N ALA A 18 -14.03 15.11 6.82
CA ALA A 18 -14.60 15.02 8.16
C ALA A 18 -13.61 14.40 9.18
N LEU A 19 -12.83 13.40 8.75
CA LEU A 19 -11.77 12.83 9.57
C LEU A 19 -10.67 13.85 9.90
N LEU A 20 -10.24 14.63 8.91
CA LEU A 20 -9.26 15.70 9.10
C LEU A 20 -9.76 16.76 10.07
N GLU A 21 -10.98 17.27 9.88
CA GLU A 21 -11.59 18.26 10.77
C GLU A 21 -11.67 17.72 12.21
N SER A 22 -12.13 16.48 12.42
CA SER A 22 -12.20 15.89 13.77
C SER A 22 -10.81 15.76 14.42
N CYS A 23 -9.76 15.55 13.63
CA CYS A 23 -8.39 15.46 14.11
C CYS A 23 -7.82 16.84 14.47
N GLU A 24 -8.09 17.85 13.64
CA GLU A 24 -7.68 19.24 13.89
C GLU A 24 -8.43 19.88 15.06
N ASN A 25 -9.67 19.46 15.32
CA ASN A 25 -10.48 19.88 16.46
C ASN A 25 -10.08 19.22 17.79
N ASP A 26 -8.97 18.48 17.84
CA ASP A 26 -8.47 17.76 19.04
C ASP A 26 -9.52 16.78 19.65
N GLU A 27 -10.46 16.27 18.85
CA GLU A 27 -11.54 15.39 19.33
C GLU A 27 -11.04 13.98 19.73
N TRP A 28 -9.77 13.67 19.43
CA TRP A 28 -9.17 12.36 19.59
C TRP A 28 -8.27 12.30 20.83
N PRO A 29 -8.73 11.71 21.95
CA PRO A 29 -7.93 11.62 23.16
C PRO A 29 -6.73 10.67 22.95
N ARG A 30 -5.57 11.05 23.48
CA ARG A 30 -4.38 10.19 23.44
C ARG A 30 -4.64 8.89 24.22
N ILE A 31 -4.34 7.77 23.58
CA ILE A 31 -4.34 6.46 24.23
C ILE A 31 -3.28 6.40 25.35
N LYS A 32 -3.56 5.63 26.40
CA LYS A 32 -2.70 5.53 27.59
C LYS A 32 -1.26 5.07 27.29
N ASN A 33 -1.07 4.21 26.28
CA ASN A 33 0.23 3.64 25.88
C ASN A 33 0.75 4.22 24.56
N PHE A 34 0.56 5.52 24.33
CA PHE A 34 0.83 6.18 23.06
C PHE A 34 2.23 5.89 22.49
N GLU A 35 3.29 6.01 23.28
CA GLU A 35 4.66 5.79 22.79
C GLU A 35 4.91 4.34 22.35
N GLN A 36 4.32 3.37 23.06
CA GLN A 36 4.46 1.96 22.71
C GLN A 36 3.68 1.62 21.44
N GLU A 37 2.44 2.09 21.33
CA GLU A 37 1.61 1.86 20.15
C GLU A 37 2.17 2.55 18.90
N LYS A 38 2.67 3.79 19.07
CA LYS A 38 3.38 4.52 18.03
C LYS A 38 4.60 3.76 17.54
N TYR A 39 5.41 3.22 18.46
CA TYR A 39 6.57 2.41 18.09
C TYR A 39 6.17 1.15 17.32
N ILE A 40 5.14 0.42 17.78
CA ILE A 40 4.61 -0.77 17.09
C ILE A 40 4.13 -0.40 15.68
N ALA A 41 3.34 0.66 15.54
CA ALA A 41 2.83 1.13 14.26
C ALA A 41 3.96 1.55 13.31
N GLN A 42 4.98 2.25 13.82
CA GLN A 42 6.16 2.63 13.04
C GLN A 42 6.95 1.41 12.57
N VAL A 43 7.17 0.42 13.44
CA VAL A 43 7.86 -0.83 13.10
C VAL A 43 7.06 -1.65 12.09
N ALA A 44 5.73 -1.74 12.26
CA ALA A 44 4.84 -2.41 11.33
C ALA A 44 4.88 -1.73 9.94
N ALA A 45 4.77 -0.40 9.88
CA ALA A 45 4.87 0.35 8.64
C ALA A 45 6.24 0.19 7.96
N ALA A 46 7.33 0.24 8.73
CA ALA A 46 8.68 0.04 8.22
C ALA A 46 8.93 -1.38 7.70
N ASN A 47 8.26 -2.39 8.28
CA ASN A 47 8.38 -3.78 7.88
C ASN A 47 7.40 -4.18 6.77
N TYR A 48 6.26 -3.49 6.61
CA TYR A 48 5.25 -3.80 5.59
C TYR A 48 5.82 -3.78 4.16
N LEU A 49 6.75 -2.88 3.88
CA LEU A 49 7.41 -2.77 2.57
C LEU A 49 8.66 -3.64 2.43
N LYS A 50 9.11 -4.34 3.48
CA LYS A 50 10.29 -5.20 3.42
C LYS A 50 9.96 -6.49 2.67
N LYS A 51 10.42 -6.56 1.42
CA LYS A 51 10.42 -7.79 0.61
C LYS A 51 11.59 -8.68 1.04
N ASP A 52 11.44 -9.38 2.16
CA ASP A 52 12.50 -10.25 2.72
C ASP A 52 12.48 -11.66 2.08
N THR A 53 11.31 -12.17 1.74
CA THR A 53 11.15 -13.55 1.26
C THR A 53 11.16 -13.64 -0.27
N ARG A 54 11.93 -14.60 -0.80
CA ARG A 54 11.96 -14.93 -2.24
C ARG A 54 11.19 -16.23 -2.49
N ILE A 55 10.35 -16.23 -3.52
CA ILE A 55 9.63 -17.42 -3.99
C ILE A 55 9.95 -17.67 -5.47
N ASN A 56 10.15 -18.94 -5.85
CA ASN A 56 10.31 -19.35 -7.24
C ASN A 56 9.02 -20.02 -7.72
N ILE A 57 8.39 -19.47 -8.76
CA ILE A 57 7.14 -19.99 -9.34
C ILE A 57 7.40 -20.41 -10.78
N ARG A 58 6.95 -21.61 -11.16
CA ARG A 58 6.90 -22.05 -12.55
C ARG A 58 5.52 -21.74 -13.13
N ILE A 59 5.50 -21.03 -14.26
CA ILE A 59 4.27 -20.73 -15.00
C ILE A 59 4.48 -21.03 -16.49
N SER A 60 3.38 -21.20 -17.23
CA SER A 60 3.47 -21.41 -18.68
C SER A 60 3.94 -20.12 -19.39
N SER A 61 4.58 -20.28 -20.55
CA SER A 61 5.00 -19.12 -21.37
C SER A 61 3.81 -18.26 -21.80
N SER A 62 2.68 -18.92 -22.12
CA SER A 62 1.44 -18.27 -22.50
C SER A 62 0.87 -17.38 -21.39
N ASP A 63 0.90 -17.87 -20.14
CA ASP A 63 0.40 -17.10 -18.98
C ASP A 63 1.34 -15.94 -18.65
N LEU A 64 2.65 -16.15 -18.72
CA LEU A 64 3.63 -15.06 -18.54
C LEU A 64 3.40 -13.94 -19.57
N MET A 65 3.09 -14.28 -20.82
CA MET A 65 2.80 -13.28 -21.86
C MET A 65 1.54 -12.48 -21.55
N ARG A 66 0.47 -13.15 -21.11
CA ARG A 66 -0.79 -12.48 -20.70
C ARG A 66 -0.58 -11.54 -19.52
N ILE A 67 0.19 -11.96 -18.52
CA ILE A 67 0.51 -11.12 -17.35
C ILE A 67 1.31 -9.89 -17.78
N LYS A 68 2.30 -10.05 -18.67
CA LYS A 68 3.07 -8.91 -19.21
C LYS A 68 2.19 -7.92 -19.98
N GLN A 69 1.26 -8.41 -20.80
CA GLN A 69 0.30 -7.56 -21.51
C GLN A 69 -0.59 -6.79 -20.53
N LYS A 70 -1.12 -7.47 -19.51
CA LYS A 70 -1.97 -6.84 -18.50
C LYS A 70 -1.21 -5.78 -17.69
N ALA A 71 0.02 -6.07 -17.31
CA ALA A 71 0.87 -5.12 -16.59
C ALA A 71 1.21 -3.90 -17.44
N ALA A 72 1.53 -4.08 -18.72
CA ALA A 72 1.78 -2.98 -19.65
C ALA A 72 0.54 -2.10 -19.83
N TYR A 73 -0.65 -2.69 -19.92
CA TYR A 73 -1.91 -1.96 -19.98
C TYR A 73 -2.15 -1.10 -18.72
N GLU A 74 -1.81 -1.62 -17.53
CA GLU A 74 -1.91 -0.91 -16.26
C GLU A 74 -0.73 0.06 -16.00
N GLY A 75 0.25 0.13 -16.90
CA GLY A 75 1.44 0.97 -16.73
C GLY A 75 2.39 0.50 -15.62
N LEU A 76 2.32 -0.77 -15.23
CA LEU A 76 3.10 -1.36 -14.15
C LEU A 76 4.11 -2.40 -14.65
N PRO A 77 5.26 -2.57 -13.99
CA PRO A 77 6.12 -3.74 -14.22
C PRO A 77 5.36 -5.04 -13.91
N TYR A 78 5.56 -6.08 -14.73
CA TYR A 78 4.86 -7.36 -14.56
C TYR A 78 5.14 -8.02 -13.20
N GLN A 79 6.34 -7.85 -12.64
CA GLN A 79 6.66 -8.32 -11.30
C GLN A 79 5.84 -7.58 -10.23
N THR A 80 5.61 -6.28 -10.41
CA THR A 80 4.78 -5.46 -9.50
C THR A 80 3.33 -5.92 -9.55
N LEU A 81 2.79 -6.20 -10.74
CA LEU A 81 1.44 -6.75 -10.89
C LEU A 81 1.31 -8.11 -10.18
N ILE A 82 2.27 -9.02 -10.37
CA ILE A 82 2.29 -10.32 -9.70
C ILE A 82 2.32 -10.15 -8.17
N SER A 83 3.20 -9.27 -7.66
CA SER A 83 3.26 -8.98 -6.22
C SER A 83 1.95 -8.41 -5.69
N SER A 84 1.30 -7.51 -6.43
CA SER A 84 0.01 -6.92 -6.05
C SER A 84 -1.10 -7.97 -5.96
N ILE A 85 -1.17 -8.89 -6.94
CA ILE A 85 -2.15 -9.99 -6.92
C ILE A 85 -1.93 -10.90 -5.72
N LEU A 86 -0.68 -11.29 -5.43
CA LEU A 86 -0.36 -12.13 -4.27
C LEU A 86 -0.73 -11.43 -2.96
N HIS A 87 -0.47 -10.12 -2.85
CA HIS A 87 -0.85 -9.36 -1.66
C HIS A 87 -2.36 -9.28 -1.48
N LYS A 88 -3.11 -8.97 -2.55
CA LYS A 88 -4.58 -8.94 -2.53
C LYS A 88 -5.18 -10.28 -2.10
N TYR A 89 -4.64 -11.38 -2.64
CA TYR A 89 -5.08 -12.72 -2.30
C TYR A 89 -4.74 -13.09 -0.84
N SER A 90 -3.54 -12.72 -0.36
CA SER A 90 -3.12 -12.98 1.03
C SER A 90 -3.85 -12.14 2.07
N ALA A 91 -4.30 -10.92 1.70
CA ALA A 91 -4.99 -10.00 2.61
C ALA A 91 -6.47 -10.38 2.84
N GLY A 92 -6.99 -11.42 2.17
CA GLY A 92 -8.31 -11.98 2.45
C GLY A 92 -9.50 -11.29 1.79
N HIS A 93 -9.29 -10.47 0.75
CA HIS A 93 -10.40 -9.96 -0.08
C HIS A 93 -10.63 -10.87 -1.28
N GLY A 94 -11.41 -11.92 -1.08
CA GLY A 94 -11.93 -12.84 -2.09
C GLY A 94 -13.38 -13.17 -1.81
#